data_AF-A0A4Q4YDF9-F1
#
_entry.id   AF-A0A4Q4YDF9-F1
#
_cell.length_a   1.000
_cell.length_b   1.000
_cell.length_c   1.000
_cell.angle_alpha   90.00
_cell.angle_beta   90.00
_cell.angle_gamma   90.00
#
_symmetry.space_group_name_H-M   'P 1'
#
loop_
_entity.id
_entity.type
_entity.pdbx_description
1 polymer ?
#
loop_
_entity_poly.entity_id
_entity_poly.type
_entity_poly.pdbx_seq_one_letter_code
_entity_poly.pdbx_strand_id
1 'polypeptide(L)'
;MPGTGLTRDAPAVARIVFTTVLTRLIWLLRLVYSPNVHMPRESGPALARLAVDDDVAGISGEYYEGLRPIKSNADSYDEAKQEGLWRWTAEFLAQDEEELRRFEELR
;
A
#
# COMPACT_ATOMS: atom_id res chain seq x y z
N MET A 1 9.73 0.15 4.49
CA MET A 1 9.80 1.62 4.28
C MET A 1 10.59 2.32 5.39
N PRO A 2 11.93 2.18 5.43
CA PRO A 2 12.79 2.94 6.33
C PRO A 2 12.60 4.45 6.17
N GLY A 3 12.73 5.21 7.26
CA GLY A 3 12.56 6.67 7.23
C GLY A 3 11.12 7.18 7.20
N THR A 4 10.12 6.29 7.26
CA THR A 4 8.73 6.65 7.59
C THR A 4 8.53 6.79 9.09
N GLY A 5 7.35 7.27 9.51
CA GLY A 5 6.90 7.28 10.90
C GLY A 5 6.37 5.94 11.43
N LEU A 6 6.75 4.80 10.84
CA LEU A 6 6.31 3.47 11.28
C LEU A 6 6.76 3.13 12.71
N THR A 7 7.90 3.66 13.14
CA THR A 7 8.44 3.44 14.49
C THR A 7 8.08 4.56 15.47
N ARG A 8 7.01 5.33 15.22
CA ARG A 8 6.66 6.52 16.04
C ARG A 8 6.51 6.20 17.54
N ASP A 9 5.99 5.02 17.85
CA ASP A 9 5.75 4.54 19.22
C ASP A 9 6.90 3.70 19.79
N ALA A 10 8.00 3.54 19.03
CA ALA A 10 9.16 2.78 19.47
C ALA A 10 10.09 3.62 20.38
N PRO A 11 10.93 2.96 21.20
CA PRO A 11 11.96 3.65 21.98
C PRO A 11 12.89 4.51 21.11
N ALA A 12 13.42 5.59 21.68
CA ALA A 12 14.23 6.58 20.95
C ALA A 12 15.37 5.97 20.14
N VAL A 13 16.08 4.98 20.69
CA VAL A 13 17.17 4.28 20.01
C VAL A 13 16.68 3.55 18.76
N ALA A 14 15.56 2.83 18.87
CA ALA A 14 14.97 2.12 17.74
C ALA A 14 14.52 3.08 16.63
N ARG A 15 13.96 4.23 17.02
CA ARG A 15 13.60 5.31 16.09
C ARG A 15 14.81 5.87 15.35
N ILE A 16 15.93 6.11 16.05
CA ILE A 16 17.17 6.59 15.44
C ILE A 16 17.70 5.54 14.45
N VAL A 17 17.77 4.26 14.85
CA VAL A 17 18.19 3.18 13.96
C VAL A 17 17.32 3.14 12.71
N PHE A 18 16.00 3.23 12.86
CA PHE A 18 15.05 3.13 11.75
C PHE A 18 15.11 4.33 10.79
N THR A 19 15.25 5.54 11.31
CA THR A 19 15.22 6.78 10.51
C THR A 19 16.59 7.14 9.94
N THR A 20 17.67 6.66 10.55
CA THR A 20 19.04 7.10 10.25
C THR A 20 19.92 5.95 9.72
N VAL A 21 19.93 4.80 10.40
CA VAL A 21 20.81 3.68 10.03
C VAL A 21 20.23 2.92 8.84
N LEU A 22 18.96 2.50 8.94
CA LEU A 22 18.31 1.74 7.88
C LEU A 22 18.15 2.52 6.56
N THR A 23 18.00 3.85 6.63
CA THR A 23 17.91 4.71 5.44
C THR A 23 19.25 4.80 4.70
N ARG A 24 20.38 4.81 5.41
CA ARG A 24 21.73 4.78 4.81
C ARG A 24 22.12 3.40 4.28
N LEU A 25 21.57 2.35 4.88
CA LEU A 25 21.81 0.96 4.48
C LEU A 25 20.72 0.41 3.54
N ILE A 26 19.95 1.29 2.88
CA ILE A 26 18.83 0.84 2.04
C ILE A 26 19.26 -0.04 0.88
N TRP A 27 20.46 0.19 0.31
CA TRP A 27 21.03 -0.65 -0.74
C TRP A 27 21.21 -2.10 -0.24
N LEU A 28 21.62 -2.28 1.01
CA LEU A 28 21.80 -3.59 1.61
C LEU A 28 20.45 -4.22 1.88
N LEU A 29 19.48 -3.47 2.40
CA LEU A 29 18.10 -3.96 2.60
C LEU A 29 17.46 -4.42 1.28
N ARG A 30 17.71 -3.70 0.18
CA ARG A 30 17.25 -4.11 -1.15
C ARG A 30 17.87 -5.42 -1.62
N LEU A 31 19.13 -5.64 -1.25
CA LEU A 31 19.87 -6.84 -1.62
C LEU A 31 19.46 -8.07 -0.78
N VAL A 32 19.35 -7.92 0.55
CA VAL A 32 19.19 -9.06 1.46
C VAL A 32 17.75 -9.34 1.88
N TYR A 33 16.86 -8.34 1.80
CA TYR A 33 15.48 -8.48 2.26
C TYR A 33 14.50 -8.46 1.09
N SER A 34 14.43 -7.36 0.34
CA SER A 34 13.55 -7.27 -0.83
C SER A 34 13.89 -6.04 -1.68
N PRO A 35 13.91 -6.13 -3.02
CA PRO A 35 14.08 -4.97 -3.88
C PRO A 35 12.97 -3.91 -3.72
N ASN A 36 11.81 -4.29 -3.18
CA ASN A 36 10.64 -3.42 -2.93
C ASN A 36 10.80 -2.50 -1.69
N VAL A 37 12.02 -2.32 -1.18
CA VAL A 37 12.28 -1.41 -0.07
C VAL A 37 12.46 0.00 -0.62
N HIS A 38 11.45 0.85 -0.40
CA HIS A 38 11.43 2.24 -0.82
C HIS A 38 11.53 3.24 0.34
N MET A 39 12.04 4.44 0.03
CA MET A 39 12.00 5.62 0.88
C MET A 39 10.77 6.46 0.58
N PRO A 40 10.27 7.26 1.55
CA PRO A 40 9.16 8.19 1.32
C PRO A 40 9.36 9.11 0.12
N ARG A 41 10.60 9.58 -0.11
CA ARG A 41 10.97 10.42 -1.26
C ARG A 41 10.84 9.75 -2.63
N GLU A 42 10.80 8.42 -2.67
CA GLU A 42 10.59 7.63 -3.89
C GLU A 42 9.11 7.28 -4.05
N SER A 43 8.45 6.86 -2.96
CA SER A 43 7.03 6.47 -2.97
C SER A 43 6.08 7.64 -3.21
N GLY A 44 6.37 8.83 -2.66
CA GLY A 44 5.51 10.01 -2.80
C GLY A 44 5.28 10.41 -4.26
N PRO A 45 6.34 10.67 -5.05
CA PRO A 45 6.20 10.97 -6.47
C PRO A 45 5.54 9.84 -7.28
N ALA A 46 5.81 8.57 -6.94
CA ALA A 46 5.18 7.43 -7.61
C ALA A 46 3.66 7.40 -7.38
N LEU A 47 3.21 7.69 -6.16
CA LEU A 47 1.77 7.80 -5.84
C LEU A 47 1.13 9.01 -6.53
N ALA A 48 1.84 10.14 -6.58
CA ALA A 48 1.35 11.32 -7.29
C ALA A 48 1.13 11.02 -8.77
N ARG A 49 2.10 10.39 -9.44
CA ARG A 49 1.96 9.95 -10.84
C ARG A 49 0.69 9.13 -11.05
N LEU A 50 0.45 8.10 -10.22
CA LEU A 50 -0.75 7.25 -10.32
C LEU A 50 -2.08 8.01 -10.16
N ALA A 51 -2.07 9.17 -9.49
CA ALA A 51 -3.26 9.95 -9.25
C ALA A 51 -3.54 11.01 -10.33
N VAL A 52 -2.51 11.57 -10.98
CA VAL A 52 -2.69 12.78 -11.82
C VAL A 52 -1.98 12.77 -13.17
N ASP A 53 -1.06 11.85 -13.44
CA ASP A 53 -0.29 11.88 -14.70
C ASP A 53 -1.09 11.22 -15.84
N ASP A 54 -0.96 11.79 -17.05
CA ASP A 54 -1.69 11.34 -18.24
C ASP A 54 -1.30 9.92 -18.71
N ASP A 55 -0.09 9.46 -18.37
CA ASP A 55 0.44 8.16 -18.83
C ASP A 55 -0.26 6.96 -18.17
N VAL A 56 -1.00 7.20 -17.10
CA VAL A 56 -1.78 6.21 -16.35
C VAL A 56 -3.28 6.54 -16.34
N ALA A 57 -3.69 7.59 -17.05
CA ALA A 57 -5.08 8.01 -17.12
C ALA A 57 -5.96 6.90 -17.73
N GLY A 58 -7.02 6.54 -17.00
CA GLY A 58 -7.97 5.50 -17.43
C GLY A 58 -7.49 4.06 -17.30
N ILE A 59 -6.27 3.82 -16.80
CA ILE A 59 -5.79 2.48 -16.50
C ILE A 59 -6.44 2.00 -15.19
N SER A 60 -7.06 0.81 -15.22
CA SER A 60 -7.68 0.18 -14.05
C SER A 60 -7.31 -1.29 -13.99
N GLY A 61 -7.28 -1.86 -12.78
CA GLY A 61 -6.93 -3.27 -12.53
C GLY A 61 -5.44 -3.59 -12.59
N GLU A 62 -4.57 -2.59 -12.80
CA GLU A 62 -3.12 -2.76 -12.78
C GLU A 62 -2.50 -2.45 -11.40
N TYR A 63 -1.41 -3.16 -11.10
CA TYR A 63 -0.65 -2.98 -9.86
C TYR A 63 0.74 -2.44 -10.18
N TYR A 64 1.27 -1.60 -9.28
CA TYR A 64 2.54 -0.92 -9.48
C TYR A 64 3.49 -1.10 -8.29
N GLU A 65 4.76 -1.30 -8.60
CA GLU A 65 5.89 -1.25 -7.65
C GLU A 65 6.75 -0.03 -7.99
N GLY A 66 6.60 1.04 -7.23
CA GLY A 66 7.16 2.35 -7.59
C GLY A 66 6.56 2.82 -8.92
N LEU A 67 7.40 2.94 -9.95
CA LEU A 67 6.97 3.39 -11.28
C LEU A 67 6.70 2.22 -12.26
N ARG A 68 6.97 0.98 -11.84
CA ARG A 68 6.90 -0.19 -12.74
C ARG A 68 5.58 -0.94 -12.55
N PRO A 69 4.86 -1.28 -13.63
CA PRO A 69 3.74 -2.20 -13.52
C PRO A 69 4.24 -3.60 -13.12
N ILE A 70 3.50 -4.27 -12.26
CA ILE A 70 3.77 -5.61 -11.77
C ILE A 70 2.50 -6.47 -11.79
N LYS A 71 2.69 -7.79 -11.79
CA LYS A 71 1.59 -8.70 -11.46
C LYS A 71 1.51 -8.82 -9.94
N SER A 72 0.30 -8.65 -9.40
CA SER A 72 0.04 -9.00 -8.01
C SER A 72 0.01 -10.52 -7.82
N ASN A 73 -0.25 -10.96 -6.60
CA ASN A 73 -0.54 -12.36 -6.31
C ASN A 73 -1.78 -12.82 -7.10
N ALA A 74 -1.80 -14.10 -7.51
CA ALA A 74 -2.95 -14.71 -8.20
C ALA A 74 -4.26 -14.52 -7.41
N ASP A 75 -4.19 -14.60 -6.09
CA ASP A 75 -5.34 -14.40 -5.20
C ASP A 75 -5.94 -12.99 -5.29
N SER A 76 -5.15 -11.99 -5.66
CA SER A 76 -5.66 -10.63 -5.85
C SER A 76 -6.60 -10.52 -7.05
N TYR A 77 -6.59 -11.50 -7.97
CA TYR A 77 -7.44 -11.55 -9.15
C TYR A 77 -8.62 -12.52 -9.01
N ASP A 78 -8.76 -13.18 -7.86
CA ASP A 78 -9.88 -14.09 -7.59
C ASP A 78 -11.12 -13.26 -7.19
N GLU A 79 -12.06 -13.11 -8.12
CA GLU A 79 -13.30 -12.37 -7.91
C GLU A 79 -14.12 -12.90 -6.72
N ALA A 80 -14.13 -14.22 -6.49
CA ALA A 80 -14.87 -14.78 -5.36
C ALA A 80 -14.26 -14.36 -4.01
N LYS A 81 -12.91 -14.23 -3.95
CA LYS A 81 -12.22 -13.68 -2.78
C LYS A 81 -12.46 -12.19 -2.62
N GLN A 82 -12.43 -11.42 -3.71
CA GLN A 82 -12.71 -9.98 -3.69
C GLN A 82 -14.13 -9.71 -3.18
N GLU A 83 -15.12 -10.40 -3.72
CA GLU A 83 -16.53 -10.30 -3.34
C GLU A 83 -16.79 -10.74 -1.90
N GLY A 84 -16.16 -11.85 -1.49
CA GLY A 84 -16.21 -12.32 -0.11
C GLY A 84 -15.64 -11.29 0.86
N LEU A 85 -14.49 -10.68 0.52
CA LEU A 85 -13.84 -9.65 1.34
C LEU A 85 -14.67 -8.37 1.42
N TRP A 86 -15.24 -7.92 0.30
CA TRP A 86 -16.12 -6.74 0.27
C TRP A 86 -17.33 -6.93 1.18
N ARG A 87 -18.09 -8.01 0.97
CA ARG A 87 -19.28 -8.31 1.78
C ARG A 87 -18.95 -8.39 3.26
N TRP A 88 -17.93 -9.17 3.62
CA TRP A 88 -17.52 -9.31 5.01
C TRP A 88 -17.14 -7.96 5.64
N THR A 89 -16.44 -7.11 4.90
CA THR A 89 -16.00 -5.79 5.40
C THR A 89 -17.19 -4.85 5.59
N ALA A 90 -18.13 -4.82 4.64
CA ALA A 90 -19.33 -4.00 4.73
C ALA A 90 -20.20 -4.43 5.93
N GLU A 91 -20.44 -5.74 6.09
CA GLU A 91 -21.18 -6.30 7.23
C GLU A 91 -20.48 -6.05 8.57
N PHE A 92 -19.14 -6.13 8.61
CA PHE A 92 -18.37 -5.96 9.85
C PHE A 92 -18.30 -4.50 10.32
N LEU A 93 -18.20 -3.55 9.38
CA LEU A 93 -18.04 -2.13 9.71
C LEU A 93 -19.36 -1.39 9.90
N ALA A 94 -20.44 -1.85 9.26
CA ALA A 94 -21.75 -1.21 9.38
C ALA A 94 -22.23 -1.24 10.84
N GLN A 95 -22.65 -0.08 11.33
CA GLN A 95 -23.22 0.08 12.67
C GLN A 95 -24.70 -0.33 12.70
N ASP A 96 -25.38 -0.21 11.58
CA ASP A 96 -26.79 -0.56 11.40
C ASP A 96 -27.12 -0.96 9.94
N GLU A 97 -28.37 -1.33 9.71
CA GLU A 97 -28.86 -1.77 8.39
C GLU A 97 -28.89 -0.64 7.35
N GLU A 98 -29.00 0.62 7.77
CA GLU A 98 -29.02 1.76 6.84
C GLU A 98 -27.61 2.04 6.31
N GLU A 99 -26.61 1.99 7.18
CA GLU A 99 -25.21 2.10 6.81
C GLU A 99 -24.76 0.92 5.93
N LEU A 100 -25.21 -0.30 6.23
CA LEU A 100 -24.94 -1.46 5.39
C LEU A 100 -25.48 -1.26 3.96
N ARG A 101 -26.74 -0.83 3.82
CA ARG A 101 -27.34 -0.53 2.50
C ARG A 101 -26.52 0.53 1.75
N ARG A 102 -26.07 1.57 2.44
CA ARG A 102 -25.21 2.61 1.84
C ARG A 102 -23.87 2.04 1.35
N PHE A 103 -23.26 1.11 2.08
CA PHE A 103 -22.03 0.46 1.61
C PHE A 103 -22.28 -0.41 0.38
N GLU A 104 -23.40 -1.13 0.32
CA GLU A 104 -23.76 -1.94 -0.85
C GLU A 104 -23.96 -1.10 -2.13
N GLU A 105 -24.40 0.15 -2.01
CA GLU A 105 -24.54 1.09 -3.13
C GLU A 105 -23.21 1.60 -3.70
N LEU A 106 -22.09 1.46 -2.96
CA LEU A 106 -20.75 1.89 -3.43
C LEU A 106 -20.05 0.84 -4.30
N ARG A 107 -20.65 -0.33 -4.44
CA ARG A 107 -20.16 -1.43 -5.27
C ARG A 107 -20.43 -1.15 -6.75
#